data_AF-A0A257NNS3-F1
#
_entry.id   AF-A0A257NNS3-F1
#
_cell.length_a   1.000
_cell.length_b   1.000
_cell.length_c   1.000
_cell.angle_alpha   90.00
_cell.angle_beta   90.00
_cell.angle_gamma   90.00
#
_symmetry.space_group_name_H-M   'P 1'
#
loop_
_entity.id
_entity.type
_entity.pdbx_description
1 polymer ?
#
loop_
_entity_poly.entity_id
_entity_poly.type
_entity_poly.pdbx_seq_one_letter_code
_entity_poly.pdbx_strand_id
1 'polypeptide(L)'
;MMGGYGGPGMMYGAGGGPGFGAIHGPGAHAPFAGPWGDPKSVMANRLARLKQNLAITSAEEDAWNAYANAVTKANQDVWTSMQSLMQSSYASGAQPSAEQGFALMSGMLATMKQNYEQEQSAAKTLLPHLTAYQQGQASEILPGLASGGYGMMPGFGTGPRGMGFDGMGPGMMGFAGW
;
A
#
# COMPACT_ATOMS: atom_id res chain seq x y z
N MET A 1 -3.20 23.28 -66.04
CA MET A 1 -3.95 22.50 -65.04
C MET A 1 -3.14 22.49 -63.75
N MET A 2 -3.75 22.99 -62.66
CA MET A 2 -3.40 22.93 -61.21
C MET A 2 -1.91 23.14 -60.80
N GLY A 3 -1.48 24.15 -60.03
CA GLY A 3 -2.17 25.05 -59.09
C GLY A 3 -2.28 24.43 -57.69
N GLY A 4 -1.51 24.92 -56.71
CA GLY A 4 -1.53 24.42 -55.31
C GLY A 4 -0.31 24.85 -54.47
N TYR A 5 -0.09 26.15 -54.27
CA TYR A 5 -0.36 26.85 -53.00
C TYR A 5 0.54 26.47 -51.81
N GLY A 6 1.49 27.35 -51.50
CA GLY A 6 1.93 27.54 -50.13
C GLY A 6 0.78 28.07 -49.26
N GLY A 7 0.79 27.68 -48.00
CA GLY A 7 -0.09 28.23 -46.97
C GLY A 7 0.72 28.49 -45.70
N PRO A 8 0.91 29.76 -45.29
CA PRO A 8 1.31 30.13 -43.95
C PRO A 8 0.05 30.33 -43.08
N GLY A 9 -0.01 29.65 -41.93
CA GLY A 9 -1.01 29.86 -40.89
C GLY A 9 -0.65 28.99 -39.69
N MET A 10 -0.04 29.54 -38.64
CA MET A 10 -0.75 29.99 -37.43
C MET A 10 -1.88 29.03 -37.01
N MET A 11 -1.59 28.15 -36.05
CA MET A 11 -2.55 27.93 -34.96
C MET A 11 -1.82 27.59 -33.67
N TYR A 12 -1.90 28.55 -32.75
CA TYR A 12 -1.77 28.37 -31.31
C TYR A 12 -2.68 27.24 -30.82
N GLY A 13 -2.21 26.49 -29.82
CA GLY A 13 -3.03 25.57 -29.03
C GLY A 13 -2.13 24.54 -28.34
N ALA A 14 -1.45 24.88 -27.25
CA ALA A 14 -2.02 24.72 -25.91
C ALA A 14 -2.69 23.35 -25.68
N GLY A 15 -1.98 22.27 -25.98
CA GLY A 15 -2.31 20.90 -25.55
C GLY A 15 -1.47 20.50 -24.35
N GLY A 16 -1.61 21.22 -23.23
CA GLY A 16 -1.06 20.82 -21.93
C GLY A 16 -1.79 19.59 -21.42
N GLY A 17 -1.34 18.41 -21.85
CA GLY A 17 -1.75 17.14 -21.27
C GLY A 17 -1.25 17.05 -19.81
N PRO A 18 -2.07 16.55 -18.86
CA PRO A 18 -1.66 16.38 -17.47
C PRO A 18 -0.40 15.51 -17.38
N GLY A 19 0.64 16.08 -16.76
CA GLY A 19 2.02 15.68 -16.93
C GLY A 19 2.41 14.29 -16.41
N PHE A 20 3.42 13.73 -17.08
CA PHE A 20 4.24 12.61 -16.60
C PHE A 20 5.72 12.76 -17.00
N GLY A 21 6.22 14.00 -17.11
CA GLY A 21 7.62 14.19 -17.47
C GLY A 21 8.07 15.63 -17.41
N ALA A 22 8.47 16.08 -16.22
CA ALA A 22 9.48 17.13 -16.01
C ALA A 22 9.57 17.49 -14.52
N ILE A 23 10.25 16.65 -13.73
CA ILE A 23 10.90 17.12 -12.50
C ILE A 23 12.38 16.77 -12.62
N HIS A 24 13.06 17.42 -13.57
CA HIS A 24 14.53 17.49 -13.60
C HIS A 24 14.93 18.96 -13.42
N GLY A 25 14.79 19.43 -12.18
CA GLY A 25 15.46 20.64 -11.71
C GLY A 25 16.78 20.27 -11.04
N PRO A 26 17.92 20.92 -11.37
CA PRO A 26 19.19 20.70 -10.69
C PRO A 26 19.10 21.32 -9.30
N GLY A 27 18.85 20.48 -8.29
CA GLY A 27 18.62 20.92 -6.91
C GLY A 27 17.59 20.10 -6.13
N ALA A 28 16.99 19.07 -6.74
CA ALA A 28 16.15 18.12 -6.02
C ALA A 28 17.03 17.23 -5.12
N HIS A 29 17.26 17.70 -3.89
CA HIS A 29 17.75 16.88 -2.79
C HIS A 29 17.04 15.53 -2.80
N ALA A 30 17.84 14.46 -2.76
CA ALA A 30 17.48 13.05 -2.74
C ALA A 30 16.00 12.74 -2.46
N PRO A 31 15.17 12.43 -3.47
CA PRO A 31 13.78 12.04 -3.27
C PRO A 31 13.64 10.55 -2.96
N PHE A 32 14.59 9.93 -2.25
CA PHE A 32 14.36 8.60 -1.69
C PHE A 32 13.33 8.59 -0.56
N ALA A 33 12.81 9.76 -0.16
CA ALA A 33 11.51 9.88 0.48
C ALA A 33 10.40 9.76 -0.58
N GLY A 34 10.22 8.55 -1.12
CA GLY A 34 9.01 8.22 -1.89
C GLY A 34 7.74 8.37 -1.04
N PRO A 35 6.54 8.23 -1.64
CA PRO A 35 5.23 8.41 -0.98
C PRO A 35 4.91 7.44 0.19
N TRP A 36 5.90 6.68 0.68
CA TRP A 36 5.75 5.58 1.64
C TRP A 36 6.38 5.84 3.02
N GLY A 37 7.07 6.97 3.23
CA GLY A 37 7.72 7.31 4.51
C GLY A 37 8.83 6.32 4.91
N ASP A 38 9.55 6.60 6.00
CA ASP A 38 10.47 5.63 6.59
C ASP A 38 9.66 4.49 7.24
N PRO A 39 9.80 3.21 6.82
CA PRO A 39 9.05 2.09 7.35
C PRO A 39 9.09 1.96 8.87
N LYS A 40 10.23 2.33 9.49
CA LYS A 40 10.37 2.30 10.96
C LYS A 40 9.47 3.34 11.61
N SER A 41 9.44 4.56 11.06
CA SER A 41 8.57 5.64 11.55
C SER A 41 7.08 5.31 11.42
N VAL A 42 6.67 4.66 10.32
CA VAL A 42 5.27 4.27 10.10
C VAL A 42 4.83 3.23 11.13
N MET A 43 5.67 2.22 11.39
CA MET A 43 5.35 1.18 12.38
C MET A 43 5.32 1.73 13.81
N ALA A 44 6.29 2.57 14.18
CA ALA A 44 6.32 3.22 15.49
C ALA A 44 5.06 4.06 15.73
N ASN A 45 4.63 4.85 14.75
CA ASN A 45 3.39 5.62 14.82
C ASN A 45 2.14 4.75 14.93
N ARG A 46 2.10 3.61 14.21
CA ARG A 46 1.01 2.64 14.33
C ARG A 46 0.93 2.05 15.73
N LEU A 47 2.06 1.59 16.28
CA LEU A 47 2.11 1.03 17.63
C LEU A 47 1.74 2.08 18.68
N ALA A 48 2.22 3.31 18.56
CA ALA A 48 1.85 4.40 19.47
C ALA A 48 0.33 4.64 19.50
N ARG A 49 -0.33 4.65 18.33
CA ARG A 49 -1.79 4.76 18.22
C ARG A 49 -2.51 3.55 18.83
N LEU A 50 -2.03 2.33 18.60
CA LEU A 50 -2.63 1.13 19.19
C LEU A 50 -2.52 1.14 20.71
N LYS A 51 -1.36 1.55 21.24
CA LYS A 51 -1.14 1.71 22.68
C LYS A 51 -2.14 2.68 23.31
N GLN A 52 -2.38 3.81 22.64
CA GLN A 52 -3.36 4.81 23.07
C GLN A 52 -4.78 4.27 23.00
N ASN A 53 -5.15 3.59 21.90
CA ASN A 53 -6.50 3.05 21.70
C ASN A 53 -6.84 1.96 22.73
N LEU A 54 -5.87 1.13 23.12
CA LEU A 54 -6.02 0.13 24.16
C LEU A 54 -5.90 0.71 25.57
N ALA A 55 -5.60 2.01 25.70
CA ALA A 55 -5.37 2.67 26.98
C ALA A 55 -4.41 1.86 27.88
N ILE A 56 -3.31 1.37 27.31
CA ILE A 56 -2.32 0.56 28.03
C ILE A 56 -1.85 1.29 29.28
N THR A 57 -1.97 0.62 30.42
CA THR A 57 -1.59 1.18 31.74
C THR A 57 -0.12 0.95 32.04
N SER A 58 0.41 1.62 33.07
CA SER A 58 1.79 1.40 33.54
C SER A 58 2.06 -0.04 33.99
N ALA A 59 1.02 -0.77 34.44
CA ALA A 59 1.14 -2.17 34.84
C ALA A 59 1.25 -3.13 33.63
N GLU A 60 0.79 -2.69 32.46
CA GLU A 60 0.78 -3.47 31.21
C GLU A 60 1.94 -3.09 30.29
N GLU A 61 2.70 -2.05 30.65
CA GLU A 61 3.75 -1.43 29.84
C GLU A 61 4.82 -2.42 29.39
N ASP A 62 5.28 -3.30 30.28
CA ASP A 62 6.31 -4.30 29.95
C ASP A 62 5.80 -5.33 28.94
N ALA A 63 4.56 -5.81 29.11
CA ALA A 63 3.92 -6.73 28.18
C ALA A 63 3.68 -6.07 26.81
N TRP A 64 3.25 -4.81 26.81
CA TRP A 64 3.10 -4.01 25.61
C TRP A 64 4.43 -3.82 24.87
N ASN A 65 5.51 -3.52 25.59
CA ASN A 65 6.83 -3.32 24.99
C ASN A 65 7.37 -4.61 24.37
N ALA A 66 7.17 -5.76 25.02
CA ALA A 66 7.50 -7.06 24.45
C ALA A 66 6.74 -7.32 23.13
N TYR A 67 5.43 -7.05 23.11
CA TYR A 67 4.61 -7.13 21.91
C TYR A 67 5.10 -6.18 20.80
N ALA A 68 5.29 -4.90 21.12
CA ALA A 68 5.73 -3.87 20.18
C ALA A 68 7.08 -4.22 19.54
N ASN A 69 8.03 -4.75 20.32
CA ASN A 69 9.32 -5.21 19.82
C ASN A 69 9.18 -6.39 18.86
N ALA A 70 8.36 -7.39 19.21
CA ALA A 70 8.13 -8.55 18.35
C ALA A 70 7.50 -8.15 17.01
N VAL A 71 6.47 -7.31 17.02
CA VAL A 71 5.81 -6.82 15.80
C VAL A 71 6.74 -5.94 14.96
N THR A 72 7.52 -5.08 15.60
CA THR A 72 8.51 -4.24 14.91
C THR A 72 9.54 -5.11 14.21
N LYS A 73 10.05 -6.14 14.88
CA LYS A 73 11.01 -7.08 14.30
C LYS A 73 10.39 -7.83 13.12
N ALA A 74 9.19 -8.38 13.28
CA ALA A 74 8.50 -9.11 12.23
C ALA A 74 8.35 -8.25 10.95
N ASN A 75 7.90 -7.00 11.10
CA ASN A 75 7.77 -6.07 9.98
C ASN A 75 9.12 -5.72 9.32
N GLN A 76 10.20 -5.58 10.10
CA GLN A 76 11.54 -5.35 9.55
C GLN A 76 12.05 -6.56 8.75
N ASP A 77 11.76 -7.77 9.22
CA ASP A 77 12.13 -9.01 8.52
C ASP A 77 11.38 -9.12 7.18
N VAL A 78 10.11 -8.71 7.12
CA VAL A 78 9.35 -8.59 5.85
C VAL A 78 10.01 -7.61 4.90
N TRP A 79 10.29 -6.39 5.36
CA TRP A 79 10.91 -5.37 4.51
C TRP A 79 12.25 -5.81 3.95
N THR A 80 13.08 -6.42 4.78
CA THR A 80 14.39 -6.96 4.38
C THR A 80 14.23 -8.07 3.33
N SER A 81 13.28 -8.99 3.56
CA SER A 81 13.00 -10.10 2.64
C SER A 81 12.46 -9.59 1.30
N MET A 82 11.52 -8.65 1.31
CA MET A 82 10.97 -8.03 0.10
C MET A 82 12.02 -7.26 -0.68
N GLN A 83 12.89 -6.50 0.01
CA GLN A 83 13.98 -5.78 -0.63
C GLN A 83 14.95 -6.75 -1.32
N SER A 84 15.31 -7.86 -0.66
CA SER A 84 16.17 -8.89 -1.24
C SER A 84 15.52 -9.56 -2.47
N LEU A 85 14.23 -9.90 -2.37
CA LEU A 85 13.47 -10.50 -3.48
C LEU A 85 13.42 -9.57 -4.70
N MET A 86 13.11 -8.28 -4.48
CA MET A 86 13.08 -7.29 -5.56
C MET A 86 14.47 -7.06 -6.16
N GLN A 87 15.52 -6.89 -5.35
CA GLN A 87 16.88 -6.72 -5.86
C GLN A 87 17.30 -7.90 -6.74
N SER A 88 16.99 -9.14 -6.34
CA SER A 88 17.30 -10.32 -7.14
C SER A 88 16.54 -10.39 -8.47
N SER A 89 15.29 -9.91 -8.50
CA SER A 89 14.42 -9.95 -9.68
C SER A 89 14.74 -8.86 -10.71
N TYR A 90 15.27 -7.71 -10.27
CA TYR A 90 15.58 -6.56 -11.15
C TYR A 90 17.07 -6.39 -11.47
N ALA A 91 17.95 -7.23 -10.91
CA ALA A 91 19.41 -7.14 -11.11
C ALA A 91 19.84 -7.29 -12.58
N SER A 92 19.04 -7.90 -13.45
CA SER A 92 19.36 -8.14 -14.86
C SER A 92 18.90 -7.02 -15.82
N GLY A 93 18.12 -6.03 -15.34
CA GLY A 93 17.54 -4.97 -16.18
C GLY A 93 16.50 -5.46 -17.21
N ALA A 94 16.21 -6.77 -17.25
CA ALA A 94 15.21 -7.37 -18.11
C ALA A 94 13.85 -7.46 -17.38
N GLN A 95 12.75 -7.47 -18.14
CA GLN A 95 11.45 -7.83 -17.58
C GLN A 95 11.51 -9.27 -17.03
N PRO A 96 11.00 -9.52 -15.81
CA PRO A 96 10.99 -10.86 -15.26
C PRO A 96 10.14 -11.80 -16.10
N SER A 97 10.57 -13.05 -16.27
CA SER A 97 9.78 -14.10 -16.91
C SER A 97 8.52 -14.43 -16.09
N ALA A 98 7.56 -15.15 -16.68
CA ALA A 98 6.37 -15.59 -15.96
C ALA A 98 6.72 -16.47 -14.74
N GLU A 99 7.71 -17.35 -14.88
CA GLU A 99 8.21 -18.20 -13.80
C GLU A 99 8.86 -17.37 -12.68
N GLN A 100 9.64 -16.35 -13.04
CA GLN A 100 10.26 -15.44 -12.08
C GLN A 100 9.19 -14.59 -11.35
N GLY A 101 8.17 -14.13 -12.07
CA GLY A 101 7.03 -13.43 -11.47
C GLY A 101 6.25 -14.30 -10.48
N PHE A 102 6.02 -15.56 -10.82
CA PHE A 102 5.35 -16.52 -9.92
C PHE A 102 6.19 -16.82 -8.66
N ALA A 103 7.50 -17.00 -8.83
CA ALA A 103 8.41 -17.21 -7.71
C ALA A 103 8.45 -16.00 -6.76
N LEU A 104 8.49 -14.78 -7.32
CA LEU A 104 8.43 -13.54 -6.55
C LEU A 104 7.13 -13.43 -5.76
N MET A 105 5.99 -13.67 -6.41
CA MET A 105 4.67 -13.62 -5.75
C MET A 105 4.54 -14.66 -4.64
N SER A 106 5.00 -15.89 -4.90
CA SER A 106 4.99 -16.98 -3.91
C SER A 106 5.87 -16.65 -2.70
N GLY A 107 7.08 -16.11 -2.94
CA GLY A 107 7.98 -15.68 -1.87
C GLY A 107 7.40 -14.53 -1.03
N MET A 108 6.72 -13.58 -1.68
CA MET A 108 6.03 -12.49 -0.99
C MET A 108 4.89 -13.02 -0.11
N LEU A 109 4.04 -13.91 -0.63
CA LEU A 109 2.94 -14.50 0.14
C LEU A 109 3.46 -15.31 1.34
N ALA A 110 4.53 -16.09 1.15
CA ALA A 110 5.16 -16.84 2.23
C ALA A 110 5.68 -15.91 3.34
N THR A 111 6.35 -14.82 2.95
CA THR A 111 6.86 -13.80 3.87
C THR A 111 5.72 -13.11 4.65
N MET A 112 4.64 -12.74 3.97
CA MET A 112 3.47 -12.12 4.61
C MET A 112 2.77 -13.07 5.58
N LYS A 113 2.64 -14.36 5.21
CA LYS A 113 2.08 -15.40 6.09
C LYS A 113 2.93 -15.57 7.34
N GLN A 114 4.25 -15.66 7.21
CA GLN A 114 5.16 -15.79 8.34
C GLN A 114 5.08 -14.56 9.26
N ASN A 115 4.98 -13.36 8.69
CA ASN A 115 4.80 -12.14 9.48
C ASN A 115 3.49 -12.13 10.26
N TYR A 116 2.38 -12.52 9.61
CA TYR A 116 1.09 -12.66 10.28
C TYR A 116 1.16 -13.64 11.45
N GLU A 117 1.81 -14.80 11.27
CA GLU A 117 1.94 -15.81 12.33
C GLU A 117 2.77 -15.29 13.52
N GLN A 118 3.84 -14.53 13.26
CA GLN A 118 4.65 -13.90 14.31
C GLN A 118 3.86 -12.83 15.07
N GLU A 119 3.17 -11.94 14.37
CA GLU A 119 2.34 -10.91 14.99
C GLU A 119 1.18 -11.53 15.77
N GLN A 120 0.56 -12.58 15.24
CA GLN A 120 -0.50 -13.32 15.94
C GLN A 120 0.04 -13.95 17.22
N SER A 121 1.21 -14.59 17.17
CA SER A 121 1.83 -15.19 18.35
C SER A 121 2.11 -14.13 19.41
N ALA A 122 2.71 -13.00 19.02
CA ALA A 122 2.98 -11.90 19.93
C ALA A 122 1.69 -11.33 20.55
N ALA A 123 0.64 -11.16 19.75
CA ALA A 123 -0.64 -10.67 20.23
C ALA A 123 -1.30 -11.65 21.21
N LYS A 124 -1.23 -12.96 20.96
CA LYS A 124 -1.70 -14.00 21.89
C LYS A 124 -0.95 -13.98 23.21
N THR A 125 0.33 -13.65 23.22
CA THR A 125 1.12 -13.45 24.45
C THR A 125 0.72 -12.19 25.20
N LEU A 126 0.31 -11.12 24.49
CA LEU A 126 -0.15 -9.88 25.12
C LEU A 126 -1.52 -10.02 25.80
N LEU A 127 -2.47 -10.73 25.18
CA LEU A 127 -3.87 -10.79 25.63
C LEU A 127 -4.05 -11.11 27.13
N PRO A 128 -3.38 -12.10 27.74
CA PRO A 128 -3.57 -12.44 29.16
C PRO A 128 -3.18 -11.32 30.13
N HIS A 129 -2.37 -10.35 29.69
CA HIS A 129 -1.97 -9.20 30.50
C HIS A 129 -2.96 -8.03 30.41
N LEU A 130 -3.87 -8.06 29.45
CA LEU A 130 -4.88 -7.02 29.25
C LEU A 130 -6.16 -7.34 30.02
N THR A 131 -6.90 -6.29 30.40
CA THR A 131 -8.26 -6.43 30.93
C THR A 131 -9.23 -7.02 29.88
N ALA A 132 -10.35 -7.59 30.31
CA ALA A 132 -11.34 -8.17 29.39
C ALA A 132 -11.86 -7.17 28.34
N TYR A 133 -12.01 -5.89 28.72
CA TYR A 133 -12.40 -4.83 27.79
C TYR A 133 -11.33 -4.59 26.71
N GLN A 134 -10.07 -4.46 27.14
CA GLN A 134 -8.94 -4.28 26.22
C GLN A 134 -8.70 -5.51 25.34
N GLN A 135 -8.93 -6.73 25.84
CA GLN A 135 -8.84 -7.95 25.04
C GLN A 135 -9.84 -7.94 23.88
N GLY A 136 -11.07 -7.47 24.13
CA GLY A 136 -12.08 -7.28 23.10
C GLY A 136 -11.58 -6.35 21.99
N GLN A 137 -11.14 -5.15 22.36
CA GLN A 137 -10.58 -4.19 21.40
C GLN A 137 -9.33 -4.74 20.71
N ALA A 138 -8.44 -5.39 21.44
CA ALA A 138 -7.19 -5.93 20.95
C ALA A 138 -7.43 -6.99 19.86
N SER A 139 -8.45 -7.84 20.01
CA SER A 139 -8.79 -8.83 18.99
C SER A 139 -9.23 -8.19 17.66
N GLU A 140 -9.75 -6.97 17.68
CA GLU A 140 -10.20 -6.24 16.49
C GLU A 140 -9.10 -5.40 15.86
N ILE A 141 -8.21 -4.81 16.66
CA ILE A 141 -7.26 -3.81 16.18
C ILE A 141 -5.81 -4.28 16.15
N LEU A 142 -5.46 -5.32 16.91
CA LEU A 142 -4.07 -5.76 16.97
C LEU A 142 -3.65 -6.44 15.66
N PRO A 143 -2.51 -6.03 15.10
CA PRO A 143 -1.83 -6.81 14.08
C PRO A 143 -1.70 -8.30 14.49
N GLY A 144 -2.09 -9.21 13.60
CA GLY A 144 -2.11 -10.67 13.83
C GLY A 144 -3.40 -11.25 14.43
N LEU A 145 -4.30 -10.42 14.97
CA LEU A 145 -5.63 -10.85 15.46
C LEU A 145 -6.78 -10.21 14.67
N ALA A 146 -6.59 -8.98 14.20
CA ALA A 146 -7.60 -8.25 13.45
C ALA A 146 -8.09 -9.05 12.23
N SER A 147 -9.39 -9.34 12.19
CA SER A 147 -10.08 -10.08 11.12
C SER A 147 -9.98 -9.41 9.74
N GLY A 148 -9.61 -8.12 9.68
CA GLY A 148 -9.33 -7.38 8.44
C GLY A 148 -7.89 -7.52 7.94
N GLY A 149 -7.25 -8.66 8.21
CA GLY A 149 -5.81 -8.90 8.04
C GLY A 149 -5.22 -8.41 6.71
N TYR A 150 -4.02 -7.80 6.79
CA TYR A 150 -2.96 -7.64 5.76
C TYR A 150 -3.32 -7.47 4.28
N GLY A 151 -4.54 -7.05 3.95
CA GLY A 151 -5.06 -7.06 2.58
C GLY A 151 -5.36 -5.69 2.01
N MET A 152 -5.20 -4.61 2.78
CA MET A 152 -5.49 -3.26 2.33
C MET A 152 -4.32 -2.37 2.72
N MET A 153 -3.32 -2.27 1.85
CA MET A 153 -2.48 -1.07 1.84
C MET A 153 -3.41 0.15 1.77
N PRO A 154 -3.31 1.12 2.69
CA PRO A 154 -3.95 2.42 2.52
C PRO A 154 -3.23 3.14 1.36
N GLY A 155 -3.62 2.81 0.13
CA GLY A 155 -2.98 3.33 -1.08
C GLY A 155 -3.13 2.51 -2.35
N PHE A 156 -3.61 1.25 -2.29
CA PHE A 156 -3.68 0.37 -3.48
C PHE A 156 -5.07 -0.21 -3.80
N GLY A 157 -6.15 0.28 -3.19
CA GLY A 157 -7.47 -0.36 -3.32
C GLY A 157 -8.71 0.53 -3.23
N THR A 158 -8.57 1.85 -3.26
CA THR A 158 -9.73 2.76 -3.37
C THR A 158 -9.69 3.51 -4.69
N GLY A 159 -9.92 2.76 -5.77
CA GLY A 159 -10.65 3.37 -6.88
C GLY A 159 -11.98 3.93 -6.34
N PRO A 160 -12.48 5.05 -6.87
CA PRO A 160 -13.64 5.73 -6.32
C PRO A 160 -14.87 4.82 -6.42
N ARG A 161 -15.21 4.13 -5.33
CA ARG A 161 -16.58 3.73 -5.05
C ARG A 161 -17.33 4.99 -4.65
N GLY A 162 -18.00 5.59 -5.63
CA GLY A 162 -18.91 6.70 -5.33
C GLY A 162 -19.25 7.60 -6.52
N MET A 163 -19.70 7.05 -7.65
CA MET A 163 -20.66 7.75 -8.53
C MET A 163 -21.55 6.73 -9.27
N GLY A 164 -22.81 6.63 -8.81
CA GLY A 164 -23.96 6.55 -9.70
C GLY A 164 -24.21 5.23 -10.43
N PHE A 165 -24.59 4.18 -9.69
CA PHE A 165 -25.63 3.28 -10.17
C PHE A 165 -26.95 3.85 -9.64
N ASP A 166 -27.49 4.86 -10.33
CA ASP A 166 -28.91 5.27 -10.30
C ASP A 166 -29.10 6.58 -11.09
N GLY A 167 -29.73 6.46 -12.26
CA GLY A 167 -30.57 7.54 -12.81
C GLY A 167 -30.06 8.34 -14.01
N MET A 168 -30.10 7.76 -15.21
CA MET A 168 -30.55 8.38 -16.49
C MET A 168 -30.77 7.21 -17.47
N GLY A 169 -31.95 6.60 -17.60
CA GLY A 169 -33.15 7.14 -18.25
C GLY A 169 -33.37 6.39 -19.59
N PRO A 170 -34.52 5.73 -19.84
CA PRO A 170 -34.78 5.04 -21.09
C PRO A 170 -35.24 6.04 -22.15
N GLY A 171 -34.46 6.23 -23.22
CA GLY A 171 -34.84 7.19 -24.25
C GLY A 171 -33.93 7.25 -25.47
N MET A 172 -34.46 6.69 -26.56
CA MET A 172 -34.38 7.20 -27.94
C MET A 172 -33.17 6.90 -28.84
N MET A 173 -33.54 6.60 -30.10
CA MET A 173 -32.78 6.50 -31.36
C MET A 173 -32.06 5.16 -31.55
N GLY A 174 -32.46 4.23 -32.42
CA GLY A 174 -33.20 4.34 -33.68
C GLY A 174 -32.24 4.47 -34.86
N PHE A 175 -31.82 3.34 -35.46
CA PHE A 175 -31.34 3.13 -36.84
C PHE A 175 -31.42 1.60 -37.08
N ALA A 176 -32.38 1.05 -37.83
CA ALA A 176 -32.62 1.10 -39.28
C ALA A 176 -31.62 0.27 -40.12
N GLY A 177 -32.12 -0.83 -40.70
CA GLY A 177 -31.95 -1.11 -42.12
C GLY A 177 -30.87 -2.10 -42.56
N TRP A 178 -31.37 -3.20 -43.14
CA TRP A 178 -30.75 -4.19 -44.05
C TRP A 178 -29.99 -5.35 -43.41
#